data_AF-K2S132-F1
#
_entry.id   AF-K2S132-F1
#
_cell.length_a   1.000
_cell.length_b   1.000
_cell.length_c   1.000
_cell.angle_alpha   90.00
_cell.angle_beta   90.00
_cell.angle_gamma   90.00
#
_symmetry.space_group_name_H-M   'P 1'
#
loop_
_entity.id
_entity.type
_entity.pdbx_description
1 polymer ?
#
loop_
_entity_poly.entity_id
_entity_poly.type
_entity_poly.pdbx_seq_one_letter_code
_entity_poly.pdbx_strand_id
1 'polypeptide(L)'
;MNPRRFGALAAVSMHDPAQAADELRRSVSQLGMFGGLVNDWQSTGADGTGRKYYDAAEYDVFWKTVQELDVPIYFHPRVQVVAGHLGEGIPFNLWRADHWLNKPQKKKTRPSKHDYTYYFKNNVHITTSGNFNTAGLRFCMNEIGPGRCLYAIDTPYDAIEEAQAWWKALDLQESEKEDIGRGNAIRLFKLPLDP
;
A
#
# COMPACT_ATOMS: atom_id res chain seq x y z
N MET A 1 9.33 7.58 29.64
CA MET A 1 10.19 7.54 28.43
C MET A 1 11.62 7.87 28.87
N ASN A 2 12.65 7.19 28.35
CA ASN A 2 14.05 7.42 28.76
C ASN A 2 14.80 8.21 27.65
N PRO A 3 14.98 9.53 27.80
CA PRO A 3 15.57 10.39 26.76
C PRO A 3 17.05 10.10 26.50
N ARG A 4 17.74 9.39 27.41
CA ARG A 4 19.11 8.92 27.20
C ARG A 4 19.20 7.66 26.33
N ARG A 5 18.07 7.04 26.00
CA ARG A 5 17.99 5.75 25.29
C ARG A 5 17.13 5.79 24.04
N PHE A 6 16.19 6.72 23.97
CA PHE A 6 15.19 6.79 22.90
C PHE A 6 15.08 8.22 22.38
N GLY A 7 15.14 8.35 21.06
CA GLY A 7 14.76 9.55 20.32
C GLY A 7 13.58 9.27 19.40
N ALA A 8 13.07 10.30 18.74
CA ALA A 8 11.96 10.19 17.80
C ALA A 8 12.24 10.98 16.52
N LEU A 9 11.66 10.51 15.42
CA LEU A 9 11.52 11.24 14.16
C LEU A 9 10.05 11.62 13.97
N ALA A 10 9.80 12.79 13.40
CA ALA A 10 8.48 13.29 13.08
C ALA A 10 7.88 12.51 11.91
N ALA A 11 6.74 11.86 12.13
CA ALA A 11 5.94 11.32 11.03
C ALA A 11 5.06 12.44 10.48
N VAL A 12 5.39 12.94 9.29
CA VAL A 12 4.70 14.09 8.68
C VAL A 12 3.76 13.64 7.56
N SER A 13 2.57 14.25 7.48
CA SER A 13 1.68 14.11 6.33
C SER A 13 2.25 14.93 5.19
N MET A 14 2.48 14.30 4.04
CA MET A 14 3.09 14.97 2.89
C MET A 14 2.04 15.43 1.87
N HIS A 15 0.76 15.56 2.24
CA HIS A 15 -0.29 16.03 1.30
C HIS A 15 -0.09 17.50 0.91
N ASP A 16 0.28 18.32 1.90
CA ASP A 16 0.51 19.76 1.78
C ASP A 16 1.94 20.06 2.27
N PRO A 17 2.83 20.55 1.39
CA PRO A 17 4.23 20.81 1.76
C PRO A 17 4.42 21.86 2.87
N ALA A 18 3.57 22.88 2.95
CA ALA A 18 3.67 23.93 3.96
C ALA A 18 3.25 23.40 5.33
N GLN A 19 2.14 22.64 5.39
CA GLN A 19 1.72 21.97 6.62
C GLN A 19 2.75 20.93 7.09
N ALA A 20 3.37 20.19 6.16
CA ALA A 20 4.44 19.26 6.48
C ALA A 20 5.67 19.98 7.08
N ALA A 21 6.01 21.17 6.54
CA ALA A 21 7.10 22.01 7.02
C ALA A 21 6.83 22.54 8.43
N ASP A 22 5.63 23.06 8.67
CA ASP A 22 5.21 23.58 9.98
C ASP A 22 5.23 22.47 11.05
N GLU A 23 4.75 21.27 10.71
CA GLU A 23 4.73 20.15 11.64
C GLU A 23 6.13 19.60 11.92
N LEU A 24 7.03 19.57 10.93
CA LEU A 24 8.44 19.22 11.14
C LEU A 24 9.11 20.24 12.07
N ARG A 25 8.90 21.54 11.83
CA ARG A 25 9.44 22.62 12.67
C ARG A 25 8.92 22.53 14.10
N ARG A 26 7.62 22.33 14.30
CA ARG A 26 7.03 22.11 15.62
C ARG A 26 7.66 20.91 16.32
N SER A 27 7.82 19.80 15.61
CA SER A 27 8.36 18.55 16.14
C SER A 27 9.83 18.67 16.55
N VAL A 28 10.65 19.32 15.74
CA VAL A 28 12.08 19.52 16.05
C VAL A 28 12.25 20.56 17.14
N SER A 29 11.70 21.77 16.96
CA SER A 29 11.98 22.91 17.83
C SER A 29 11.26 22.87 19.17
N GLN A 30 10.07 22.27 19.24
CA GLN A 30 9.26 22.26 20.47
C GLN A 30 9.23 20.89 21.16
N LEU A 31 9.34 19.80 20.40
CA LEU A 31 9.24 18.44 20.94
C LEU A 31 10.58 17.71 21.02
N GLY A 32 11.66 18.28 20.48
CA GLY A 32 13.00 17.70 20.53
C GLY A 32 13.18 16.44 19.67
N MET A 33 12.43 16.32 18.58
CA MET A 33 12.63 15.25 17.59
C MET A 33 13.87 15.52 16.73
N PHE A 34 14.50 14.45 16.23
CA PHE A 34 15.80 14.51 15.54
C PHE A 34 15.70 14.60 14.01
N GLY A 35 14.52 14.84 13.47
CA GLY A 35 14.26 14.84 12.03
C GLY A 35 12.89 14.31 11.67
N GLY A 36 12.68 13.97 10.40
CA GLY A 36 11.42 13.44 9.88
C GLY A 36 11.54 12.02 9.35
N LEU A 37 10.42 11.31 9.28
CA LEU A 37 10.29 10.03 8.61
C LEU A 37 9.05 10.06 7.70
N VAL A 38 9.26 9.67 6.45
CA VAL A 38 8.21 9.57 5.43
C VAL A 38 8.18 8.14 4.87
N ASN A 39 6.98 7.63 4.59
CA ASN A 39 6.79 6.28 4.06
C ASN A 39 6.62 6.32 2.54
N ASP A 40 7.75 6.36 1.83
CA ASP A 40 7.83 6.51 0.37
C ASP A 40 6.97 7.71 -0.09
N TRP A 41 6.11 7.57 -1.11
CA TRP A 41 5.20 8.62 -1.58
C TRP A 41 3.93 8.80 -0.73
N GLN A 42 3.28 9.96 -0.88
CA GLN A 42 1.98 10.25 -0.29
C GLN A 42 0.87 9.77 -1.20
N SER A 43 -0.07 8.99 -0.66
CA SER A 43 -1.28 8.59 -1.38
C SER A 43 -2.19 9.80 -1.55
N THR A 44 -2.76 9.99 -2.73
CA THR A 44 -3.70 11.09 -3.06
C THR A 44 -4.91 10.56 -3.84
N GLY A 45 -5.92 11.41 -4.05
CA GLY A 45 -7.18 11.02 -4.70
C GLY A 45 -8.19 10.37 -3.75
N ALA A 46 -9.47 10.37 -4.14
CA ALA A 46 -10.56 9.82 -3.32
C ALA A 46 -10.47 8.29 -3.13
N ASP A 47 -9.79 7.60 -4.04
CA ASP A 47 -9.56 6.16 -4.06
C ASP A 47 -8.17 5.77 -3.52
N GLY A 48 -7.30 6.75 -3.22
CA GLY A 48 -5.95 6.55 -2.70
C GLY A 48 -4.95 5.97 -3.69
N THR A 49 -5.26 5.93 -4.99
CA THR A 49 -4.38 5.38 -6.04
C THR A 49 -3.34 6.39 -6.51
N GLY A 50 -3.63 7.69 -6.37
CA GLY A 50 -2.75 8.78 -6.71
C GLY A 50 -1.48 8.77 -5.86
N ARG A 51 -0.38 9.22 -6.47
CA ARG A 51 0.94 9.27 -5.83
C ARG A 51 1.52 10.66 -5.94
N LYS A 52 1.90 11.22 -4.81
CA LYS A 52 2.62 12.48 -4.74
C LYS A 52 4.03 12.22 -4.22
N TYR A 53 5.00 12.48 -5.10
CA TYR A 53 6.43 12.42 -4.81
C TYR A 53 6.93 13.80 -4.41
N TYR A 54 8.07 13.86 -3.73
CA TYR A 54 8.53 15.06 -3.01
C TYR A 54 9.66 15.80 -3.73
N ASP A 55 9.89 15.49 -5.00
CA ASP A 55 10.91 16.07 -5.87
C ASP A 55 10.37 17.23 -6.74
N ALA A 56 9.08 17.51 -6.66
CA ALA A 56 8.45 18.66 -7.31
C ALA A 56 8.73 19.98 -6.58
N ALA A 57 8.78 21.09 -7.32
CA ALA A 57 9.08 22.44 -6.79
C ALA A 57 8.13 22.92 -5.67
N GLU A 58 6.90 22.41 -5.61
CA GLU A 58 5.99 22.72 -4.49
C GLU A 58 6.53 22.26 -3.13
N TYR A 59 7.45 21.27 -3.10
CA TYR A 59 8.11 20.79 -1.89
C TYR A 59 9.36 21.59 -1.51
N ASP A 60 9.76 22.59 -2.28
CA ASP A 60 10.92 23.43 -1.94
C ASP A 60 10.72 24.11 -0.58
N VAL A 61 9.49 24.46 -0.19
CA VAL A 61 9.18 25.02 1.14
C VAL A 61 9.46 24.01 2.27
N PHE A 62 9.20 22.73 2.02
CA PHE A 62 9.50 21.65 2.95
C PHE A 62 11.01 21.44 3.04
N TRP A 63 11.69 21.31 1.90
CA TRP A 63 13.14 21.09 1.86
C TRP A 63 13.94 22.25 2.43
N LYS A 64 13.49 23.49 2.21
CA LYS A 64 14.06 24.67 2.86
C LYS A 64 13.96 24.57 4.38
N THR A 65 12.81 24.13 4.91
CA THR A 65 12.64 23.93 6.36
C THR A 65 13.52 22.81 6.89
N VAL A 66 13.68 21.70 6.14
CA VAL A 66 14.61 20.62 6.48
C VAL A 66 16.05 21.15 6.59
N GLN A 67 16.49 21.96 5.63
CA GLN A 67 17.81 22.58 5.62
C GLN A 67 17.99 23.59 6.77
N GLU A 68 16.99 24.45 7.03
CA GLU A 68 17.02 25.44 8.12
C GLU A 68 17.12 24.78 9.50
N LEU A 69 16.46 23.64 9.69
CA LEU A 69 16.48 22.89 10.94
C LEU A 69 17.73 22.01 11.09
N ASP A 70 18.48 21.77 10.01
CA ASP A 70 19.64 20.88 9.93
C ASP A 70 19.34 19.47 10.48
N VAL A 71 18.27 18.85 9.99
CA VAL A 71 17.84 17.51 10.40
C VAL A 71 17.62 16.56 9.22
N PRO A 72 17.86 15.25 9.37
CA PRO A 72 17.61 14.27 8.32
C PRO A 72 16.12 14.00 8.08
N ILE A 73 15.79 13.58 6.86
CA ILE A 73 14.53 12.90 6.52
C ILE A 73 14.82 11.45 6.18
N TYR A 74 14.23 10.52 6.94
CA TYR A 74 14.31 9.09 6.69
C TYR A 74 13.19 8.65 5.73
N PHE A 75 13.57 8.10 4.58
CA PHE A 75 12.63 7.49 3.65
C PHE A 75 12.46 6.00 3.94
N HIS A 76 11.36 5.66 4.60
CA HIS A 76 11.02 4.26 4.89
C HIS A 76 10.22 3.66 3.72
N PRO A 77 10.55 2.45 3.24
CA PRO A 77 9.76 1.80 2.20
C PRO A 77 8.35 1.46 2.71
N ARG A 78 7.33 1.59 1.86
CA ARG A 78 6.03 0.98 2.17
C ARG A 78 6.13 -0.53 2.00
N VAL A 79 5.80 -1.28 3.05
CA VAL A 79 5.72 -2.75 2.97
C VAL A 79 4.59 -3.13 2.02
N GLN A 80 4.92 -3.89 0.98
CA GLN A 80 3.97 -4.62 0.13
C GLN A 80 4.13 -6.11 0.39
N VAL A 81 3.01 -6.82 0.47
CA VAL A 81 2.92 -8.27 0.68
C VAL A 81 2.17 -8.86 -0.50
N VAL A 82 2.59 -10.04 -0.97
CA VAL A 82 1.89 -10.80 -2.03
C VAL A 82 1.45 -12.13 -1.44
N ALA A 83 0.17 -12.47 -1.60
CA ALA A 83 -0.41 -13.74 -1.19
C ALA A 83 -0.93 -14.54 -2.41
N GLY A 84 -0.75 -15.86 -2.42
CA GLY A 84 -1.24 -16.73 -3.49
C GLY A 84 -2.74 -17.00 -3.43
N HIS A 85 -3.24 -17.82 -4.36
CA HIS A 85 -4.52 -18.53 -4.22
C HIS A 85 -5.74 -17.66 -3.95
N LEU A 86 -5.81 -16.50 -4.62
CA LEU A 86 -6.81 -15.44 -4.38
C LEU A 86 -6.82 -14.93 -2.93
N GLY A 87 -5.65 -14.85 -2.30
CA GLY A 87 -5.47 -14.32 -0.95
C GLY A 87 -5.79 -15.31 0.16
N GLU A 88 -5.64 -16.62 -0.07
CA GLU A 88 -5.81 -17.68 0.93
C GLU A 88 -7.18 -17.69 1.63
N GLY A 89 -8.24 -17.29 0.90
CA GLY A 89 -9.59 -17.17 1.44
C GLY A 89 -9.80 -16.02 2.46
N ILE A 90 -8.77 -15.20 2.68
CA ILE A 90 -8.86 -14.03 3.57
C ILE A 90 -9.79 -12.95 3.01
N PRO A 91 -9.77 -12.60 1.70
CA PRO A 91 -10.70 -11.61 1.14
C PRO A 91 -12.16 -11.88 1.50
N PHE A 92 -12.58 -13.15 1.46
CA PHE A 92 -13.95 -13.56 1.80
C PHE A 92 -14.36 -13.19 3.24
N ASN A 93 -13.39 -13.19 4.16
CA ASN A 93 -13.64 -12.95 5.58
C ASN A 93 -13.34 -11.51 6.01
N LEU A 94 -12.94 -10.60 5.11
CA LEU A 94 -12.52 -9.25 5.47
C LEU A 94 -13.59 -8.50 6.24
N TRP A 95 -14.83 -8.49 5.75
CA TRP A 95 -15.94 -7.84 6.47
C TRP A 95 -16.09 -8.36 7.89
N ARG A 96 -16.05 -9.69 8.07
CA ARG A 96 -16.19 -10.32 9.39
C ARG A 96 -14.99 -9.98 10.28
N ALA A 97 -13.77 -10.04 9.73
CA ALA A 97 -12.54 -9.75 10.45
C ALA A 97 -12.53 -8.30 10.95
N ASP A 98 -12.90 -7.35 10.08
CA ASP A 98 -13.00 -5.94 10.42
C ASP A 98 -14.10 -5.65 11.43
N HIS A 99 -15.28 -6.24 11.24
CA HIS A 99 -16.38 -6.13 12.21
C HIS A 99 -15.92 -6.53 13.62
N TRP A 100 -15.18 -7.63 13.75
CA TRP A 100 -14.64 -8.08 15.02
C TRP A 100 -13.50 -7.21 15.54
N LEU A 101 -12.57 -6.81 14.67
CA LEU A 101 -11.40 -6.01 15.04
C LEU A 101 -11.80 -4.58 15.46
N ASN A 102 -12.87 -4.05 14.89
CA ASN A 102 -13.37 -2.70 15.15
C ASN A 102 -14.33 -2.61 16.34
N LYS A 103 -14.63 -3.70 17.06
CA LYS A 103 -15.40 -3.65 18.31
C LYS A 103 -14.71 -2.72 19.32
N PRO A 104 -15.44 -1.90 20.11
CA PRO A 104 -14.86 -0.84 20.93
C PRO A 104 -13.70 -1.29 21.83
N GLN A 105 -13.84 -2.46 22.47
CA GLN A 105 -12.83 -3.01 23.36
C GLN A 105 -11.55 -3.40 22.63
N LYS A 106 -11.66 -3.98 21.42
CA LYS A 106 -10.50 -4.35 20.59
C LYS A 106 -9.88 -3.15 19.90
N LYS A 107 -10.70 -2.23 19.37
CA LYS A 107 -10.20 -1.03 18.69
C LYS A 107 -9.40 -0.12 19.62
N LYS A 108 -9.77 -0.04 20.89
CA LYS A 108 -9.05 0.75 21.91
C LYS A 108 -7.64 0.21 22.21
N THR A 109 -7.43 -1.10 22.09
CA THR A 109 -6.20 -1.77 22.52
C THR A 109 -5.41 -2.40 21.38
N ARG A 110 -5.94 -2.44 20.16
CA ARG A 110 -5.25 -3.05 19.03
C ARG A 110 -3.96 -2.29 18.71
N PRO A 111 -2.86 -3.00 18.40
CA PRO A 111 -1.60 -2.35 18.02
C PRO A 111 -1.64 -1.79 16.58
N SER A 112 -2.57 -2.26 15.73
CA SER A 112 -2.69 -1.82 14.34
C SER A 112 -3.37 -0.46 14.21
N LYS A 113 -2.82 0.40 13.35
CA LYS A 113 -3.38 1.74 13.08
C LYS A 113 -4.73 1.64 12.34
N HIS A 114 -4.81 0.74 11.37
CA HIS A 114 -6.01 0.52 10.56
C HIS A 114 -6.57 -0.90 10.74
N ASP A 115 -7.68 -1.20 10.06
CA ASP A 115 -8.29 -2.53 10.01
C ASP A 115 -7.78 -3.35 8.81
N TYR A 116 -8.24 -4.59 8.67
CA TYR A 116 -7.70 -5.52 7.68
C TYR A 116 -8.04 -5.08 6.26
N THR A 117 -9.26 -4.61 6.00
CA THR A 117 -9.63 -4.12 4.66
C THR A 117 -8.73 -2.97 4.23
N TYR A 118 -8.38 -2.05 5.14
CA TYR A 118 -7.41 -1.01 4.82
C TYR A 118 -6.07 -1.62 4.37
N TYR A 119 -5.50 -2.55 5.13
CA TYR A 119 -4.22 -3.14 4.76
C TYR A 119 -4.30 -3.97 3.48
N PHE A 120 -5.40 -4.67 3.23
CA PHE A 120 -5.60 -5.39 1.97
C PHE A 120 -5.71 -4.45 0.77
N LYS A 121 -6.33 -3.28 0.94
CA LYS A 121 -6.43 -2.25 -0.11
C LYS A 121 -5.17 -1.41 -0.28
N ASN A 122 -4.21 -1.45 0.65
CA ASN A 122 -3.04 -0.56 0.66
C ASN A 122 -1.68 -1.27 0.63
N ASN A 123 -1.61 -2.51 1.11
CA ASN A 123 -0.36 -3.22 1.39
C ASN A 123 -0.33 -4.64 0.84
N VAL A 124 -1.48 -5.28 0.60
CA VAL A 124 -1.53 -6.68 0.12
C VAL A 124 -1.95 -6.73 -1.34
N HIS A 125 -1.19 -7.46 -2.13
CA HIS A 125 -1.64 -7.96 -3.43
C HIS A 125 -1.94 -9.45 -3.32
N ILE A 126 -2.87 -9.94 -4.13
CA ILE A 126 -3.18 -11.36 -4.26
C ILE A 126 -2.83 -11.85 -5.66
N THR A 127 -2.57 -13.13 -5.81
CA THR A 127 -2.37 -13.76 -7.11
C THR A 127 -3.43 -14.81 -7.42
N THR A 128 -3.62 -15.14 -8.69
CA THR A 128 -4.51 -16.22 -9.17
C THR A 128 -3.88 -17.61 -9.12
N SER A 129 -2.68 -17.75 -8.52
CA SER A 129 -1.92 -19.01 -8.47
C SER A 129 -2.79 -20.15 -7.96
N GLY A 130 -2.86 -21.26 -8.70
CA GLY A 130 -3.66 -22.45 -8.37
C GLY A 130 -5.14 -22.23 -8.07
N ASN A 131 -5.72 -21.11 -8.51
CA ASN A 131 -7.10 -20.76 -8.22
C ASN A 131 -7.75 -20.01 -9.39
N PHE A 132 -7.95 -20.74 -10.49
CA PHE A 132 -8.53 -20.28 -11.76
C PHE A 132 -10.06 -20.14 -11.69
N ASN A 133 -10.55 -19.49 -10.63
CA ASN A 133 -11.97 -19.32 -10.35
C ASN A 133 -12.43 -17.90 -10.71
N THR A 134 -13.18 -17.78 -11.81
CA THR A 134 -13.70 -16.49 -12.30
C THR A 134 -14.56 -15.76 -11.27
N ALA A 135 -15.45 -16.47 -10.57
CA ALA A 135 -16.30 -15.86 -9.55
C ALA A 135 -15.48 -15.38 -8.35
N GLY A 136 -14.48 -16.17 -7.94
CA GLY A 136 -13.53 -15.83 -6.89
C GLY A 136 -12.70 -14.59 -7.23
N LEU A 137 -12.17 -14.50 -8.45
CA LEU A 137 -11.43 -13.33 -8.90
C LEU A 137 -12.30 -12.08 -8.89
N ARG A 138 -13.52 -12.14 -9.44
CA ARG A 138 -14.46 -10.99 -9.42
C ARG A 138 -14.82 -10.57 -8.00
N PHE A 139 -15.04 -11.53 -7.11
CA PHE A 139 -15.27 -11.23 -5.70
C PHE A 139 -14.08 -10.47 -5.10
N CYS A 140 -12.85 -10.94 -5.33
CA CYS A 140 -11.66 -10.26 -4.82
C CYS A 140 -11.48 -8.87 -5.44
N MET A 141 -11.72 -8.70 -6.74
CA MET A 141 -11.69 -7.39 -7.39
C MET A 141 -12.66 -6.42 -6.73
N ASN A 142 -13.88 -6.86 -6.39
CA ASN A 142 -14.86 -6.04 -5.69
C ASN A 142 -14.42 -5.72 -4.26
N GLU A 143 -13.84 -6.68 -3.54
CA GLU A 143 -13.45 -6.49 -2.14
C GLU A 143 -12.20 -5.61 -1.98
N ILE A 144 -11.15 -5.85 -2.77
CA ILE A 144 -9.82 -5.23 -2.58
C ILE A 144 -9.35 -4.35 -3.75
N GLY A 145 -10.11 -4.33 -4.85
CA GLY A 145 -9.82 -3.54 -6.05
C GLY A 145 -8.97 -4.32 -7.08
N PRO A 146 -9.21 -4.13 -8.39
CA PRO A 146 -8.46 -4.83 -9.44
C PRO A 146 -6.96 -4.52 -9.43
N GLY A 147 -6.55 -3.32 -8.98
CA GLY A 147 -5.15 -2.95 -8.80
C GLY A 147 -4.40 -3.78 -7.75
N ARG A 148 -5.08 -4.60 -6.95
CA ARG A 148 -4.50 -5.53 -5.97
C ARG A 148 -4.44 -6.98 -6.44
N CYS A 149 -4.93 -7.29 -7.64
CA CYS A 149 -4.90 -8.63 -8.20
C CYS A 149 -3.76 -8.79 -9.22
N LEU A 150 -3.07 -9.93 -9.17
CA LEU A 150 -2.00 -10.31 -10.08
C LEU A 150 -2.31 -11.66 -10.73
N TYR A 151 -2.00 -11.83 -12.00
CA TYR A 151 -2.02 -13.14 -12.62
C TYR A 151 -0.80 -13.97 -12.20
N ALA A 152 -1.03 -15.21 -11.80
CA ALA A 152 -0.01 -16.22 -11.52
C ALA A 152 -0.60 -17.63 -11.71
N ILE A 153 0.27 -18.62 -11.90
CA ILE A 153 -0.12 -19.99 -12.27
C ILE A 153 0.05 -20.98 -11.10
N ASP A 154 1.19 -20.96 -10.40
CA ASP A 154 1.68 -22.03 -9.51
C ASP A 154 2.36 -23.22 -10.21
N THR A 155 3.13 -22.93 -11.25
CA THR A 155 3.96 -23.94 -11.93
C THR A 155 5.08 -24.42 -10.99
N PRO A 156 5.36 -25.74 -10.89
CA PRO A 156 4.90 -26.83 -11.77
C PRO A 156 3.69 -27.62 -11.26
N TYR A 157 2.99 -27.15 -10.23
CA TYR A 157 1.86 -27.87 -9.64
C TYR A 157 0.60 -27.76 -10.50
N ASP A 158 0.36 -26.58 -11.09
CA ASP A 158 -0.71 -26.34 -12.06
C ASP A 158 -0.19 -26.21 -13.50
N ALA A 159 -1.03 -26.62 -14.45
CA ALA A 159 -0.73 -26.61 -15.88
C ALA A 159 -0.79 -25.20 -16.47
N ILE A 160 0.21 -24.85 -17.28
CA ILE A 160 0.29 -23.54 -17.95
C ILE A 160 -0.89 -23.39 -18.93
N GLU A 161 -1.23 -24.45 -19.66
CA GLU A 161 -2.27 -24.44 -20.67
C GLU A 161 -3.65 -24.16 -20.06
N GLU A 162 -3.95 -24.77 -18.90
CA GLU A 162 -5.20 -24.56 -18.17
C GLU A 162 -5.31 -23.11 -17.69
N ALA A 163 -4.26 -22.61 -17.02
CA ALA A 163 -4.22 -21.24 -16.51
C ALA A 163 -4.36 -20.20 -17.63
N GLN A 164 -3.71 -20.42 -18.78
CA GLN A 164 -3.80 -19.53 -19.92
C GLN A 164 -5.15 -19.62 -20.62
N ALA A 165 -5.73 -20.82 -20.75
CA ALA A 165 -7.05 -21.01 -21.33
C ALA A 165 -8.11 -20.29 -20.49
N TRP A 166 -8.06 -20.45 -19.17
CA TRP A 166 -8.90 -19.71 -18.23
C TRP A 166 -8.72 -18.20 -18.38
N TRP A 167 -7.48 -17.71 -18.34
CA TRP A 167 -7.19 -16.27 -18.44
C TRP A 167 -7.73 -15.66 -19.74
N LYS A 168 -7.51 -16.33 -20.87
CA LYS A 168 -8.00 -15.89 -22.19
C LYS A 168 -9.53 -15.85 -22.23
N ALA A 169 -10.21 -16.80 -21.60
CA ALA A 169 -11.66 -16.89 -21.57
C ALA A 169 -12.34 -15.91 -20.59
N LEU A 170 -11.59 -15.23 -19.71
CA LEU A 170 -12.17 -14.25 -18.79
C LEU A 170 -12.83 -13.09 -19.52
N ASP A 171 -14.08 -12.83 -19.16
CA ASP A 171 -14.87 -11.68 -19.58
C ASP A 171 -14.66 -10.49 -18.61
N LEU A 172 -13.49 -9.86 -18.70
CA LEU A 172 -13.12 -8.67 -17.94
C LEU A 172 -13.02 -7.48 -18.90
N GLN A 173 -13.09 -6.26 -18.37
CA GLN A 173 -12.73 -5.09 -19.20
C GLN A 173 -11.27 -5.23 -19.64
N GLU A 174 -10.98 -4.84 -20.88
CA GLU A 174 -9.64 -5.03 -21.47
C GLU A 174 -8.54 -4.40 -20.61
N SER A 175 -8.79 -3.21 -20.05
CA SER A 175 -7.86 -2.54 -19.14
C SER A 175 -7.60 -3.33 -17.85
N GLU A 176 -8.64 -3.94 -17.26
CA GLU A 176 -8.49 -4.78 -16.06
C GLU A 176 -7.71 -6.06 -16.39
N LYS A 177 -7.95 -6.63 -17.56
CA LYS A 177 -7.27 -7.84 -18.04
C LYS A 177 -5.80 -7.57 -18.33
N GLU A 178 -5.46 -6.43 -18.93
CA GLU A 178 -4.06 -6.01 -19.12
C GLU A 178 -3.37 -5.73 -17.78
N ASP A 179 -4.03 -4.99 -16.89
CA ASP A 179 -3.45 -4.63 -15.59
C ASP A 179 -3.23 -5.85 -14.69
N ILE A 180 -4.22 -6.73 -14.53
CA ILE A 180 -4.06 -7.93 -13.69
C ILE A 180 -3.11 -8.92 -14.36
N GLY A 181 -3.13 -9.04 -15.69
CA GLY A 181 -2.27 -9.94 -16.46
C GLY A 181 -0.79 -9.56 -16.39
N ARG A 182 -0.48 -8.26 -16.33
CA ARG A 182 0.91 -7.76 -16.28
C ARG A 182 1.10 -6.40 -15.61
N GLY A 183 0.25 -5.41 -15.86
CA GLY A 183 0.51 -4.01 -15.50
C GLY A 183 0.75 -3.81 -14.00
N ASN A 184 -0.04 -4.48 -13.16
CA ASN A 184 0.11 -4.47 -11.71
C ASN A 184 1.45 -5.05 -11.27
N ALA A 185 1.88 -6.17 -11.86
CA ALA A 185 3.16 -6.81 -11.54
C ALA A 185 4.35 -5.93 -11.98
N ILE A 186 4.27 -5.32 -13.17
CA ILE A 186 5.27 -4.38 -13.68
C ILE A 186 5.45 -3.22 -12.70
N ARG A 187 4.36 -2.61 -12.24
CA ARG A 187 4.40 -1.50 -11.27
C ARG A 187 4.87 -1.92 -9.89
N LEU A 188 4.45 -3.09 -9.40
CA LEU A 188 4.79 -3.59 -8.07
C LEU A 188 6.27 -3.99 -7.98
N PHE A 189 6.76 -4.75 -8.96
CA PHE A 189 8.13 -5.28 -8.97
C PHE A 189 9.12 -4.37 -9.69
N LYS A 190 8.67 -3.22 -10.21
CA LYS A 190 9.51 -2.24 -10.95
C LYS A 190 10.24 -2.89 -12.13
N LEU A 191 9.50 -3.69 -12.90
CA LEU A 191 10.07 -4.37 -14.07
C LEU A 191 10.42 -3.34 -15.15
N PRO A 192 11.51 -3.54 -15.91
CA PRO A 192 11.93 -2.63 -16.99
C PRO A 192 11.09 -2.85 -18.26
N LEU A 193 9.77 -2.72 -18.12
CA LEU A 193 8.76 -2.95 -19.16
C LEU A 193 7.71 -1.84 -19.07
N ASP A 194 7.10 -1.49 -20.20
CA ASP A 194 5.99 -0.54 -20.19
C ASP A 194 4.76 -1.17 -19.51
N PRO A 195 4.11 -0.48 -18.55
CA PRO A 195 2.93 -0.97 -17.86
C PRO A 195 1.77 -1.23 -18.81
#